data_AF-A0A0R3TPM5-F1
#
_entry.id   AF-A0A0R3TPM5-F1
#
_cell.length_a   1.000
_cell.length_b   1.000
_cell.length_c   1.000
_cell.angle_alpha   90.00
_cell.angle_beta   90.00
_cell.angle_gamma   90.00
#
_symmetry.space_group_name_H-M   'P 1'
#
loop_
_entity.id
_entity.type
_entity.pdbx_description
1 polymer ?
#
loop_
_entity_poly.entity_id
_entity_poly.type
_entity_poly.pdbx_seq_one_letter_code
_entity_poly.pdbx_strand_id
1 'polypeptide(L)'
;MYISMGIKIGGDTCEPLLFELYSDIVPKTCENFIKLCTGELGIIAKNGDQKYRMHYLNTIYFRLVPGGWIQGGDIFRGSGDDGRSIYGPRFEGLVNLK
;
A
#
# COMPACT_ATOMS: atom_id res chain seq x y z
N MET A 1 -6.51 13.78 7.12
CA MET A 1 -5.66 12.98 8.05
C MET A 1 -4.32 12.73 7.39
N TYR A 2 -3.20 12.69 8.12
CA TYR A 2 -1.87 12.52 7.51
C TYR A 2 -1.19 11.21 7.92
N ILE A 3 -0.42 10.63 7.01
CA ILE A 3 0.48 9.50 7.29
C ILE A 3 1.78 9.67 6.52
N SER A 4 2.91 9.28 7.12
CA SER A 4 4.23 9.35 6.49
C SER A 4 4.78 7.97 6.15
N MET A 5 5.48 7.84 5.02
CA MET A 5 6.23 6.64 4.66
C MET A 5 7.71 6.96 4.48
N GLY A 6 8.57 6.25 5.21
CA GLY A 6 10.01 6.31 4.99
C GLY A 6 10.40 5.63 3.67
N ILE A 7 11.33 6.24 2.94
CA ILE A 7 11.81 5.75 1.65
C ILE A 7 13.31 5.50 1.71
N LYS A 8 13.74 4.41 1.08
CA LYS A 8 15.15 4.16 0.81
C LYS A 8 15.41 4.02 -0.67
N ILE A 9 16.47 4.65 -1.15
CA ILE A 9 16.94 4.57 -2.54
C ILE A 9 18.41 4.15 -2.50
N GLY A 10 18.76 3.04 -3.14
CA GLY A 10 20.13 2.53 -3.11
C GLY A 10 20.65 2.14 -1.71
N GLY A 11 19.77 2.01 -0.72
CA GLY A 11 20.14 1.75 0.68
C GLY A 11 20.12 2.99 1.57
N ASP A 12 20.18 4.18 0.97
CA ASP A 12 20.18 5.46 1.68
C ASP A 12 18.76 5.88 2.06
N THR A 13 18.60 6.39 3.27
CA THR A 13 17.32 6.92 3.76
C THR A 13 17.07 8.30 3.15
N CYS A 14 15.91 8.47 2.53
CA CYS A 14 15.44 9.75 1.99
C CYS A 14 14.46 10.43 2.96
N GLU A 15 14.09 11.67 2.63
CA GLU A 15 12.97 12.33 3.28
C GLU A 15 11.69 11.49 3.13
N PRO A 16 10.87 11.36 4.19
CA PRO A 16 9.62 10.62 4.10
C PRO A 16 8.63 11.27 3.14
N LEU A 17 7.85 10.43 2.45
CA LEU A 17 6.67 10.89 1.75
C LEU A 17 5.56 11.16 2.76
N LEU A 18 4.98 12.35 2.74
CA LEU A 18 3.81 12.72 3.54
C LEU A 18 2.55 12.66 2.67
N PHE A 19 1.58 11.87 3.10
CA PHE A 19 0.30 11.72 2.42
C PHE A 19 -0.81 12.36 3.23
N GLU A 20 -1.57 13.25 2.60
CA GLU A 20 -2.90 13.61 3.08
C GLU A 20 -3.92 12.59 2.57
N LEU A 21 -4.76 12.12 3.48
CA LEU A 21 -5.83 11.15 3.22
C LEU A 21 -7.18 11.85 3.36
N TYR A 22 -7.94 11.83 2.26
CA TYR A 22 -9.31 12.36 2.15
C TYR A 22 -10.34 11.37 2.72
N SER A 23 -10.21 11.06 4.00
CA SER A 23 -11.05 10.06 4.69
C SER A 23 -12.52 10.47 4.81
N ASP A 24 -12.80 11.76 4.69
CA ASP A 24 -14.15 12.33 4.58
C ASP A 24 -14.82 11.99 3.23
N ILE A 25 -14.02 11.80 2.18
CA ILE A 25 -14.50 11.47 0.84
C ILE A 25 -14.45 9.95 0.62
N VAL A 26 -13.32 9.30 0.89
CA VAL A 26 -13.05 7.88 0.60
C VAL A 26 -12.64 7.09 1.85
N PRO A 27 -13.50 7.01 2.89
CA PRO A 27 -13.13 6.45 4.20
C PRO A 27 -12.59 5.01 4.10
N LYS A 28 -13.22 4.16 3.28
CA LYS A 28 -12.83 2.75 3.10
C LYS A 28 -11.46 2.60 2.44
N THR A 29 -11.15 3.44 1.45
CA THR A 29 -9.84 3.44 0.79
C THR A 29 -8.75 3.94 1.74
N CYS A 30 -9.04 5.01 2.50
CA CYS A 30 -8.11 5.54 3.50
C CYS A 30 -7.84 4.52 4.61
N GLU A 31 -8.86 3.85 5.15
CA GLU A 31 -8.69 2.79 6.15
C GLU A 31 -7.80 1.67 5.60
N ASN A 32 -8.07 1.19 4.39
CA ASN A 32 -7.23 0.17 3.74
C ASN A 32 -5.77 0.60 3.66
N PHE A 33 -5.51 1.83 3.18
CA PHE A 33 -4.14 2.35 3.04
C PHE A 33 -3.44 2.46 4.40
N ILE A 34 -4.11 3.02 5.42
CA ILE A 34 -3.54 3.19 6.77
C ILE A 34 -3.16 1.85 7.37
N LYS A 35 -4.05 0.86 7.33
CA LYS A 35 -3.77 -0.46 7.93
C LYS A 35 -2.62 -1.18 7.24
N LEU A 36 -2.48 -0.98 5.93
CA LEU A 36 -1.31 -1.48 5.19
C LEU A 36 -0.04 -0.66 5.48
N CYS A 37 -0.14 0.63 5.80
CA CYS A 37 1.01 1.41 6.27
C CYS A 37 1.44 1.05 7.70
N THR A 38 0.50 0.75 8.61
CA THR A 38 0.80 0.43 10.02
C THR A 38 1.17 -1.04 10.22
N GLY A 39 0.67 -1.92 9.36
CA GLY A 39 0.87 -3.36 9.50
C GLY A 39 0.05 -3.99 10.63
N GLU A 40 -0.97 -3.31 11.16
CA GLU A 40 -1.74 -3.77 12.33
C GLU A 40 -2.46 -5.11 12.13
N LEU A 41 -2.73 -5.48 10.88
CA LEU A 41 -3.34 -6.76 10.51
C LEU A 41 -2.36 -7.94 10.59
N GLY A 42 -1.06 -7.67 10.72
CA GLY A 42 -0.03 -8.69 10.86
C GLY A 42 0.06 -9.63 9.67
N ILE A 43 0.14 -10.93 9.96
CA ILE A 43 0.30 -11.99 8.96
C ILE A 43 -1.01 -12.76 8.84
N ILE A 44 -1.51 -12.91 7.61
CA ILE A 44 -2.73 -13.66 7.32
C ILE A 44 -2.47 -14.76 6.31
N ALA A 45 -3.29 -15.81 6.33
CA ALA A 45 -3.21 -16.88 5.34
C ALA A 45 -3.54 -16.36 3.93
N LYS A 46 -2.74 -16.77 2.95
CA LYS A 46 -3.05 -16.60 1.53
C LYS A 46 -3.73 -17.87 1.01
N ASN A 47 -2.94 -18.95 0.87
CA ASN A 47 -3.34 -20.28 0.38
C ASN A 47 -2.29 -21.30 0.87
N GLY A 48 -2.74 -22.44 1.41
CA GLY A 48 -1.82 -23.45 1.97
C GLY A 48 -0.85 -22.82 2.98
N ASP A 49 0.45 -23.06 2.79
CA ASP A 49 1.51 -22.49 3.65
C ASP A 49 1.89 -21.04 3.32
N GLN A 50 1.36 -20.46 2.23
CA GLN A 50 1.64 -19.08 1.84
C GLN A 50 0.87 -18.09 2.73
N LYS A 51 1.53 -16.97 3.06
CA LYS A 51 0.99 -15.93 3.92
C LYS A 51 1.18 -14.56 3.31
N TYR A 52 0.22 -13.68 3.51
CA TYR A 52 0.39 -12.25 3.30
C TYR A 52 0.94 -11.61 4.57
N ARG A 53 1.95 -10.76 4.43
CA ARG A 53 2.31 -9.76 5.44
C ARG A 53 1.57 -8.49 5.08
N MET A 54 0.52 -8.14 5.82
CA MET A 54 -0.39 -7.04 5.50
C MET A 54 0.24 -5.68 5.85
N HIS A 55 1.40 -5.38 5.28
CA HIS A 55 2.23 -4.22 5.62
C HIS A 55 3.08 -3.78 4.41
N TYR A 56 3.16 -2.47 4.15
CA TYR A 56 4.02 -1.88 3.13
C TYR A 56 5.51 -1.79 3.53
N LEU A 57 5.86 -2.00 4.80
CA LEU A 57 7.25 -1.99 5.23
C LEU A 57 8.06 -3.05 4.47
N ASN A 58 9.19 -2.63 3.90
CA ASN A 58 10.06 -3.42 3.04
C ASN A 58 9.45 -3.86 1.70
N THR A 59 8.34 -3.25 1.27
CA THR A 59 7.89 -3.35 -0.12
C THR A 59 8.67 -2.38 -1.02
N ILE A 60 8.62 -2.61 -2.33
CA ILE A 60 9.32 -1.79 -3.33
C ILE A 60 8.34 -1.03 -4.22
N TYR A 61 8.83 0.07 -4.81
CA TYR A 61 8.20 0.68 -5.97
C TYR A 61 8.71 -0.04 -7.21
N PHE A 62 7.91 -0.98 -7.73
CA PHE A 62 8.33 -1.89 -8.79
C PHE A 62 8.18 -1.31 -10.20
N ARG A 63 7.46 -0.19 -10.35
CA ARG A 63 7.30 0.47 -11.64
C ARG A 63 7.50 1.98 -11.50
N LEU A 64 8.40 2.51 -12.30
CA LEU A 64 8.76 3.92 -12.39
C LEU A 64 8.49 4.37 -13.83
N VAL A 65 7.59 5.34 -14.02
CA VAL A 65 7.28 5.91 -15.32
C VAL A 65 7.78 7.35 -15.33
N PRO A 66 8.90 7.66 -16.01
CA PRO A 66 9.42 9.03 -16.09
C PRO A 66 8.37 9.99 -16.65
N GLY A 67 8.17 11.12 -15.97
CA GLY A 67 7.13 12.11 -16.32
C GLY A 67 5.69 11.66 -16.05
N GLY A 68 5.49 10.47 -15.45
CA GLY A 68 4.19 9.92 -15.10
C GLY A 68 4.08 9.68 -13.59
N TRP A 69 4.13 8.42 -13.19
CA TRP A 69 3.92 8.00 -11.81
C TRP A 69 4.94 6.95 -11.35
N ILE A 70 5.01 6.80 -10.04
CA ILE A 70 5.65 5.65 -9.38
C ILE A 70 4.55 4.73 -8.85
N GLN A 71 4.78 3.43 -8.89
CA GLN A 71 3.81 2.42 -8.46
C GLN A 71 4.49 1.40 -7.55
N GLY A 72 3.84 1.15 -6.41
CA GLY A 72 4.22 0.14 -5.42
C GLY A 72 2.99 -0.53 -4.82
N GLY A 73 3.14 -1.11 -3.63
CA GLY A 73 2.01 -1.64 -2.85
C GLY A 73 1.70 -3.13 -3.07
N ASP A 74 2.50 -3.85 -3.87
CA ASP A 74 2.49 -5.31 -3.88
C ASP A 74 3.20 -5.82 -2.62
N ILE A 75 2.39 -6.27 -1.65
CA ILE A 75 2.81 -6.76 -0.33
C ILE A 75 3.30 -8.22 -0.33
N PHE A 76 3.37 -8.87 -1.49
CA PHE A 76 3.70 -10.29 -1.59
C PHE A 76 4.96 -10.55 -2.41
N ARG A 77 4.99 -10.16 -3.69
CA ARG A 77 6.09 -10.47 -4.62
C ARG A 77 6.89 -9.25 -5.07
N GLY A 78 6.27 -8.06 -5.01
CA GLY A 78 6.88 -6.84 -5.53
C GLY A 78 6.97 -6.82 -7.05
N SER A 79 6.22 -7.66 -7.77
CA SER A 79 6.14 -7.68 -9.25
C SER A 79 4.91 -6.94 -9.78
N GLY A 80 3.97 -6.60 -8.92
CA GLY A 80 2.74 -5.87 -9.28
C GLY A 80 1.60 -6.75 -9.79
N ASP A 81 1.77 -8.08 -9.77
CA ASP A 81 0.77 -9.08 -10.16
C ASP A 81 -0.05 -9.60 -8.98
N ASP A 82 0.34 -9.25 -7.76
CA ASP A 82 -0.33 -9.66 -6.52
C ASP A 82 -0.55 -8.46 -5.58
N GLY A 83 -1.33 -8.71 -4.54
CA GLY A 83 -1.77 -7.72 -3.58
C GLY A 83 -3.10 -8.12 -2.98
N ARG A 84 -3.39 -7.60 -1.80
CA ARG A 84 -4.65 -7.85 -1.11
C ARG A 84 -5.05 -6.64 -0.31
N SER A 85 -6.34 -6.32 -0.33
CA SER A 85 -6.90 -5.33 0.56
C SER A 85 -7.16 -5.91 1.96
N ILE A 86 -7.36 -5.04 2.93
CA ILE A 86 -7.75 -5.45 4.28
C ILE A 86 -9.13 -6.14 4.32
N TYR A 87 -9.93 -5.98 3.28
CA TYR A 87 -11.29 -6.53 3.16
C TYR A 87 -11.35 -7.82 2.34
N GLY A 88 -10.22 -8.28 1.77
CA GLY A 88 -10.19 -9.42 0.85
C GLY A 88 -9.37 -9.15 -0.42
N PRO A 89 -9.51 -9.98 -1.47
CA PRO A 89 -8.74 -9.84 -2.71
C PRO A 89 -8.85 -8.44 -3.33
N ARG A 90 -10.06 -7.88 -3.35
CA ARG A 90 -10.36 -6.52 -3.85
C ARG A 90 -11.56 -5.95 -3.09
N PHE A 91 -11.76 -4.64 -3.19
CA PHE A 91 -12.94 -3.95 -2.71
C PHE A 91 -13.36 -2.89 -3.72
N GLU A 92 -14.65 -2.55 -3.75
CA GLU A 92 -15.17 -1.48 -4.59
C GLU A 92 -14.69 -0.12 -4.07
N GLY A 93 -14.15 0.68 -4.98
CA GLY A 93 -13.86 2.10 -4.74
C GLY A 93 -15.07 2.97 -5.02
N LEU A 94 -15.05 4.19 -4.49
CA LEU A 94 -16.02 5.22 -4.87
C LEU A 94 -15.78 5.64 -6.32
N VAL A 95 -16.80 5.48 -7.16
CA VAL A 95 -16.71 5.62 -8.62
C VAL A 95 -16.83 7.08 -9.09
N ASN A 96 -17.14 8.02 -8.18
CA ASN A 96 -17.48 9.41 -8.52
C ASN A 96 -16.58 10.44 -7.83
N LEU A 97 -15.26 10.27 -7.91
CA LEU A 97 -14.32 11.36 -7.64
C LEU A 97 -14.23 12.20 -8.93
N LYS A 98 -14.96 13.31 -8.98
CA LYS A 98 -14.80 14.34 -10.02
C LYS A 98 -13.82 15.41 -9.56
#